data_AF-A0A8J7NAW8-F1
#
_entry.id   AF-A0A8J7NAW8-F1
#
_cell.length_a   1.000
_cell.length_b   1.000
_cell.length_c   1.000
_cell.angle_alpha   90.00
_cell.angle_beta   90.00
_cell.angle_gamma   90.00
#
_symmetry.space_group_name_H-M   'P 1'
#
loop_
_entity.id
_entity.type
_entity.pdbx_description
1 polymer ?
#
loop_
_entity_poly.entity_id
_entity_poly.type
_entity_poly.pdbx_seq_one_letter_code
_entity_poly.pdbx_strand_id
1 'polypeptide(L)'
;MTGAGTVAAEIAHLRRHAHALTGNWARGDDFARSALQETARDVRSLMLASSPRVGLYRCFHRIWSRSDEPAATARGARCRESLLLASGEKFQPGQVAEILEVPMGMVQGLVRRARSEAQARRRKAVVVLTDAPEGDAATSAMLTQTPLRIAGVARTAGGALALARTTTPDLLIA
;
A
#
# COMPACT_ATOMS: atom_id res chain seq x y z
N MET A 1 -30.88 5.69 11.14
CA MET A 1 -30.09 4.49 10.77
C MET A 1 -29.02 4.99 9.79
N THR A 2 -27.70 5.01 10.01
CA THR A 2 -26.81 4.30 10.93
C THR A 2 -25.45 5.02 10.90
N GLY A 3 -25.21 6.03 11.75
CA GLY A 3 -23.96 6.81 11.70
C GLY A 3 -22.71 5.99 12.09
N ALA A 4 -22.87 5.03 13.00
CA ALA A 4 -21.78 4.18 13.48
C ALA A 4 -21.27 3.16 12.45
N GLY A 5 -22.15 2.67 11.56
CA GLY A 5 -21.79 1.69 10.52
C GLY A 5 -20.87 2.29 9.45
N THR A 6 -21.05 3.58 9.14
CA THR A 6 -20.25 4.30 8.15
C THR A 6 -18.86 4.65 8.68
N VAL A 7 -18.77 5.06 9.95
CA VAL A 7 -17.48 5.42 10.58
C VAL A 7 -16.57 4.20 10.75
N ALA A 8 -17.13 3.07 11.22
CA ALA A 8 -16.37 1.84 11.35
C ALA A 8 -15.82 1.34 10.00
N ALA A 9 -16.61 1.47 8.93
CA ALA A 9 -16.18 1.11 7.57
C ALA A 9 -15.02 2.01 7.08
N GLU A 10 -15.10 3.32 7.29
CA GLU A 10 -14.03 4.25 6.90
C GLU A 10 -12.73 4.01 7.71
N ILE A 11 -12.83 3.65 8.99
CA ILE A 11 -11.67 3.26 9.79
C ILE A 11 -11.02 1.99 9.21
N ALA A 12 -11.82 0.99 8.84
CA ALA A 12 -11.31 -0.24 8.22
C ALA A 12 -10.64 0.05 6.86
N HIS A 13 -11.20 0.96 6.07
CA HIS A 13 -10.62 1.43 4.82
C HIS A 13 -9.28 2.14 5.04
N LEU A 14 -9.21 3.06 6.00
CA LEU A 14 -7.99 3.78 6.33
C LEU A 14 -6.87 2.83 6.79
N ARG A 15 -7.17 1.84 7.64
CA ARG A 15 -6.20 0.85 8.09
C ARG A 15 -5.63 0.04 6.93
N ARG A 16 -6.50 -0.47 6.05
CA ARG A 16 -6.08 -1.20 4.85
C ARG A 16 -5.16 -0.34 3.97
N HIS A 17 -5.51 0.92 3.75
CA HIS A 17 -4.68 1.86 2.98
C HIS A 17 -3.32 2.08 3.66
N ALA A 18 -3.30 2.26 4.98
CA ALA A 18 -2.08 2.42 5.75
C ALA A 18 -1.16 1.19 5.63
N HIS A 19 -1.71 -0.02 5.74
CA HIS A 19 -0.94 -1.27 5.52
C HIS A 19 -0.38 -1.37 4.11
N ALA A 20 -1.15 -0.96 3.10
CA ALA A 20 -0.69 -0.96 1.72
C ALA A 20 0.47 0.02 1.48
N LEU A 21 0.53 1.12 2.24
CA LEU A 21 1.63 2.09 2.20
C LEU A 21 2.86 1.63 2.98
N THR A 22 2.68 1.15 4.21
CA THR A 22 3.80 0.74 5.08
C THR A 22 4.40 -0.61 4.67
N GLY A 23 3.60 -1.52 4.12
CA GLY A 23 3.98 -2.93 3.97
C GLY A 23 4.13 -3.66 5.31
N ASN A 24 3.73 -3.04 6.42
CA ASN A 24 3.82 -3.57 7.77
C ASN A 24 2.54 -3.26 8.54
N TRP A 25 1.89 -4.31 9.06
CA TRP A 25 0.60 -4.22 9.75
C TRP A 25 0.65 -3.35 11.00
N ALA A 26 1.62 -3.56 11.89
CA ALA A 26 1.76 -2.81 13.12
C ALA A 26 2.02 -1.32 12.85
N ARG A 27 2.97 -1.01 11.96
CA ARG A 27 3.28 0.37 11.58
C ARG A 27 2.07 1.05 10.91
N GLY A 28 1.34 0.36 10.05
CA GLY A 28 0.18 0.94 9.38
C GLY A 28 -0.96 1.22 10.36
N ASP A 29 -1.20 0.35 11.33
CA ASP A 29 -2.16 0.60 12.40
C ASP A 29 -1.77 1.80 13.27
N ASP A 30 -0.48 2.00 13.52
CA ASP A 30 0.03 3.16 14.26
C ASP A 30 -0.24 4.48 13.51
N PHE A 31 0.07 4.55 12.22
CA PHE A 31 -0.25 5.74 11.41
C PHE A 31 -1.75 6.00 11.32
N ALA A 32 -2.57 4.96 11.12
CA ALA A 32 -4.01 5.10 11.10
C ALA A 32 -4.55 5.65 12.44
N ARG A 33 -4.03 5.15 13.56
CA ARG A 33 -4.38 5.64 14.90
C ARG A 33 -3.98 7.10 15.09
N SER A 34 -2.75 7.48 14.71
CA SER A 34 -2.29 8.87 14.81
C SER A 34 -3.15 9.82 13.99
N ALA A 35 -3.55 9.42 12.77
CA ALA A 35 -4.45 10.22 11.93
C ALA A 35 -5.84 10.37 12.57
N LEU A 36 -6.41 9.30 13.13
CA LEU A 36 -7.71 9.37 13.82
C LEU A 36 -7.65 10.25 15.07
N GLN A 37 -6.57 10.15 15.85
CA GLN A 37 -6.38 11.02 17.01
C GLN A 37 -6.23 12.48 16.62
N GLU A 38 -5.48 12.78 15.57
CA GLU A 38 -5.26 14.15 15.11
C GLU A 38 -6.55 14.78 14.56
N THR A 39 -7.29 14.02 13.75
CA THR A 39 -8.58 14.48 13.23
C THR A 39 -9.64 14.64 14.33
N ALA A 40 -9.58 13.85 15.40
CA ALA A 40 -10.42 14.04 16.58
C ALA A 40 -10.06 15.33 17.35
N ARG A 41 -8.78 15.75 17.34
CA ARG A 41 -8.34 17.01 17.97
C ARG A 41 -8.73 18.23 17.13
N ASP A 42 -8.62 18.15 15.81
CA ASP A 42 -8.97 19.23 14.89
C ASP A 42 -10.00 18.78 13.84
N VAL A 43 -11.25 18.67 14.28
CA VAL A 43 -12.39 18.34 13.42
C VAL A 43 -12.63 19.43 12.36
N ARG A 44 -12.22 20.68 12.60
CA ARG A 44 -12.42 21.76 11.61
C ARG A 44 -11.61 21.49 10.35
N SER A 45 -10.39 20.99 10.50
CA SER A 45 -9.55 20.61 9.36
C SER A 45 -10.18 19.53 8.46
N LEU A 46 -11.01 18.63 9.03
CA LEU A 46 -11.80 17.66 8.27
C LEU A 46 -12.92 18.32 7.47
N MET A 47 -13.61 19.28 8.09
CA MET A 47 -14.78 19.95 7.49
C MET A 47 -14.42 20.96 6.40
N LEU A 48 -13.17 21.44 6.40
CA LEU A 48 -12.63 22.29 5.33
C LEU A 48 -12.27 21.52 4.05
N ALA A 49 -12.24 20.18 4.12
CA ALA A 49 -11.99 19.35 2.95
C ALA A 49 -13.28 19.17 2.13
N SER A 50 -13.13 18.75 0.86
CA SER A 50 -14.28 18.48 -0.02
C SER A 50 -15.23 17.41 0.51
N SER A 51 -14.76 16.54 1.40
CA SER A 51 -15.58 15.65 2.22
C SER A 51 -14.83 15.23 3.48
N PRO A 52 -15.52 14.76 4.54
CA PRO A 52 -14.85 14.23 5.74
C PRO A 52 -13.87 13.09 5.45
N ARG A 53 -14.21 12.24 4.46
CA ARG A 53 -13.33 11.15 4.00
C ARG A 53 -12.04 11.71 3.38
N VAL A 54 -12.13 12.75 2.55
CA VAL A 54 -10.95 13.41 1.98
C VAL A 54 -10.12 14.08 3.08
N GLY A 55 -10.75 14.75 4.04
CA GLY A 55 -10.06 15.37 5.17
C GLY A 55 -9.27 14.35 6.00
N LEU A 56 -9.86 13.18 6.27
CA LEU A 56 -9.22 12.11 7.05
C LEU A 56 -7.95 11.60 6.35
N TYR A 57 -8.05 11.30 5.05
CA TYR A 57 -6.91 10.84 4.28
C TYR A 57 -5.85 11.94 4.09
N ARG A 58 -6.26 13.20 3.93
CA ARG A 58 -5.32 14.34 3.90
C ARG A 58 -4.53 14.44 5.21
N CYS A 59 -5.20 14.33 6.35
CA CYS A 59 -4.53 14.32 7.66
C CYS A 59 -3.54 13.14 7.77
N PHE A 60 -3.96 11.93 7.39
CA PHE A 60 -3.09 10.77 7.34
C PHE A 60 -1.85 11.02 6.47
N HIS A 61 -2.02 11.53 5.24
CA HIS A 61 -0.91 11.74 4.32
C HIS A 61 0.03 12.87 4.75
N ARG A 62 -0.44 13.87 5.51
CA ARG A 62 0.42 14.87 6.16
C ARG A 62 1.34 14.23 7.19
N ILE A 63 0.79 13.37 8.07
CA ILE A 63 1.59 12.63 9.07
C ILE A 63 2.58 11.70 8.36
N TRP A 64 2.10 10.92 7.38
CA TRP A 64 2.92 10.02 6.57
C TRP A 64 4.10 10.73 5.90
N SER A 65 3.84 11.88 5.25
CA SER A 65 4.86 12.63 4.51
C SER A 65 6.00 13.20 5.37
N ARG A 66 5.77 13.31 6.68
CA ARG A 66 6.76 13.80 7.66
C ARG A 66 7.49 12.66 8.36
N SER A 67 7.12 11.41 8.08
CA SER A 67 7.73 10.26 8.72
C SER A 67 9.02 9.85 8.01
N ASP A 68 9.97 9.32 8.78
CA ASP A 68 11.21 8.72 8.27
C ASP A 68 11.03 7.26 7.84
N GLU A 69 9.79 6.82 7.60
CA GLU A 69 9.53 5.48 7.09
C GLU A 69 10.26 5.26 5.76
N PRO A 70 10.97 4.13 5.58
CA PRO A 70 11.63 3.83 4.31
C PRO A 70 10.66 3.89 3.12
N ALA A 71 9.41 3.46 3.32
CA ALA A 71 8.37 3.52 2.30
C ALA A 71 7.87 4.95 2.00
N ALA A 72 7.97 5.88 2.95
CA ALA A 72 7.59 7.29 2.77
C ALA A 72 8.69 8.09 2.06
N THR A 73 9.96 7.76 2.32
CA THR A 73 11.12 8.46 1.76
C THR A 73 11.64 7.82 0.45
N ALA A 74 11.14 6.64 0.09
CA ALA A 74 11.54 5.94 -1.12
C ALA A 74 11.30 6.75 -2.41
N ARG A 75 12.21 6.58 -3.39
CA ARG A 75 12.00 7.09 -4.74
C ARG A 75 10.71 6.50 -5.33
N GLY A 76 9.77 7.37 -5.70
CA GLY A 76 8.46 6.96 -6.21
C GLY A 76 7.37 6.81 -5.15
N ALA A 77 7.62 7.16 -3.88
CA ALA A 77 6.60 7.16 -2.81
C ALA A 77 5.32 7.88 -3.24
N ARG A 78 5.44 9.11 -3.76
CA ARG A 78 4.29 9.89 -4.27
C ARG A 78 3.53 9.22 -5.40
N CYS A 79 4.23 8.49 -6.28
CA CYS A 79 3.58 7.71 -7.32
C CYS A 79 2.75 6.58 -6.70
N ARG A 80 3.33 5.82 -5.76
CA ARG A 80 2.63 4.76 -5.03
C ARG A 80 1.42 5.28 -4.25
N GLU A 81 1.57 6.38 -3.50
CA GLU A 81 0.49 7.03 -2.78
C GLU A 81 -0.67 7.40 -3.72
N SER A 82 -0.38 8.06 -4.84
CA SER A 82 -1.41 8.45 -5.81
C SER A 82 -2.15 7.25 -6.41
N LEU A 83 -1.45 6.14 -6.66
CA LEU A 83 -2.03 4.93 -7.21
C LEU A 83 -2.95 4.23 -6.21
N LEU A 84 -2.53 4.13 -4.95
CA LEU A 84 -3.31 3.51 -3.89
C LEU A 84 -4.59 4.32 -3.61
N LEU A 85 -4.49 5.64 -3.55
CA LEU A 85 -5.66 6.51 -3.38
C LEU A 85 -6.64 6.41 -4.57
N ALA A 86 -6.13 6.47 -5.80
CA ALA A 86 -6.98 6.45 -6.99
C ALA A 86 -7.59 5.07 -7.28
N SER A 87 -6.81 3.99 -7.14
CA SER A 87 -7.24 2.64 -7.57
C SER A 87 -7.69 1.76 -6.40
N GLY A 88 -7.08 1.91 -5.22
CA GLY A 88 -7.46 1.15 -4.02
C GLY A 88 -8.68 1.78 -3.35
N GLU A 89 -8.58 3.06 -3.00
CA GLU A 89 -9.63 3.77 -2.25
C GLU A 89 -10.66 4.49 -3.13
N LYS A 90 -10.46 4.46 -4.45
CA LYS A 90 -11.37 4.98 -5.48
C LYS A 90 -11.64 6.49 -5.38
N PHE A 91 -10.66 7.25 -4.90
CA PHE A 91 -10.75 8.72 -4.91
C PHE A 91 -10.65 9.28 -6.32
N GLN A 92 -11.44 10.31 -6.60
CA GLN A 92 -11.39 11.04 -7.87
C GLN A 92 -10.08 11.85 -7.98
N PRO A 93 -9.59 12.17 -9.19
CA PRO A 93 -8.31 12.88 -9.36
C PRO A 93 -8.21 14.20 -8.57
N GLY A 94 -9.29 14.97 -8.48
CA GLY A 94 -9.33 16.19 -7.66
C GLY A 94 -9.20 15.91 -6.16
N GLN A 95 -9.81 14.83 -5.68
CA GLN A 95 -9.70 14.40 -4.27
C GLN A 95 -8.29 13.88 -3.96
N VAL A 96 -7.67 13.13 -4.88
CA VAL A 96 -6.28 12.70 -4.72
C VAL A 96 -5.33 13.89 -4.66
N ALA A 97 -5.56 14.91 -5.50
CA ALA A 97 -4.79 16.15 -5.49
C ALA A 97 -4.89 16.86 -4.14
N GLU A 98 -6.11 16.95 -3.60
CA GLU A 98 -6.39 17.55 -2.29
C GLU A 98 -5.75 16.77 -1.14
N ILE A 99 -5.83 15.43 -1.16
CA ILE A 99 -5.24 14.55 -0.13
C ILE A 99 -3.72 14.67 -0.10
N LEU A 100 -3.09 14.70 -1.28
CA LEU A 100 -1.62 14.73 -1.40
C LEU A 100 -1.04 16.15 -1.39
N GLU A 101 -1.90 17.17 -1.35
CA GLU A 101 -1.52 18.59 -1.42
C GLU A 101 -0.65 18.90 -2.66
N VAL A 102 -1.07 18.38 -3.83
CA VAL A 102 -0.39 18.57 -5.12
C VAL A 102 -1.33 19.19 -6.16
N PRO A 103 -0.81 19.85 -7.21
CA PRO A 103 -1.63 20.32 -8.33
C PRO A 103 -2.41 19.18 -8.99
N MET A 104 -3.69 19.39 -9.30
CA MET A 104 -4.55 18.39 -9.93
C MET A 104 -3.97 17.84 -11.25
N GLY A 105 -3.32 18.70 -12.04
CA GLY A 105 -2.68 18.30 -13.30
C GLY A 105 -1.54 17.28 -13.13
N MET A 106 -0.94 17.17 -11.95
CA MET A 106 0.12 16.19 -11.68
C MET A 106 -0.38 14.78 -11.40
N VAL A 107 -1.61 14.64 -10.90
CA VAL A 107 -2.14 13.37 -10.39
C VAL A 107 -2.11 12.28 -11.45
N GLN A 108 -2.56 12.58 -12.67
CA GLN A 108 -2.55 11.60 -13.77
C GLN A 108 -1.13 11.12 -14.11
N GLY A 109 -0.15 12.02 -14.07
CA GLY A 109 1.26 11.69 -14.30
C GLY A 109 1.81 10.75 -13.22
N LEU A 110 1.52 11.04 -11.95
CA LEU A 110 1.92 10.22 -10.80
C LEU A 110 1.31 8.82 -10.89
N VAL A 111 0.00 8.72 -11.13
CA VAL A 111 -0.71 7.44 -11.25
C VAL A 111 -0.19 6.62 -12.43
N ARG A 112 0.01 7.25 -13.60
CA ARG A 112 0.55 6.57 -14.79
C ARG A 112 1.94 6.01 -14.52
N ARG A 113 2.83 6.81 -13.92
CA ARG A 113 4.18 6.36 -13.56
C ARG A 113 4.14 5.21 -12.55
N ALA A 114 3.30 5.32 -11.52
CA ALA A 114 3.13 4.27 -10.53
C ALA A 114 2.68 2.94 -11.14
N ARG A 115 1.72 2.98 -12.08
CA ARG A 115 1.26 1.78 -12.80
C ARG A 115 2.40 1.15 -13.61
N SER A 116 3.15 1.97 -14.34
CA SER A 116 4.31 1.49 -15.11
C SER A 116 5.36 0.83 -14.19
N GLU A 117 5.68 1.44 -13.06
CA GLU A 117 6.62 0.89 -12.09
C GLU A 117 6.09 -0.41 -11.44
N ALA A 118 4.80 -0.49 -11.12
CA ALA A 118 4.18 -1.70 -10.59
C ALA A 118 4.17 -2.84 -11.60
N GLN A 119 3.89 -2.54 -12.88
CA GLN A 119 3.98 -3.53 -13.96
C GLN A 119 5.41 -4.03 -14.16
N ALA A 120 6.40 -3.14 -14.09
CA ALA A 120 7.81 -3.52 -14.16
C ALA A 120 8.21 -4.44 -13.00
N ARG A 121 7.73 -4.19 -11.78
CA ARG A 121 7.95 -5.07 -10.62
C ARG A 121 7.29 -6.45 -10.80
N ARG A 122 6.06 -6.50 -11.35
CA ARG A 122 5.36 -7.78 -11.65
C ARG A 122 6.08 -8.67 -12.65
N ARG A 123 6.89 -8.10 -13.54
CA ARG A 123 7.69 -8.90 -14.48
C ARG A 123 8.80 -9.66 -13.78
N LYS A 124 9.20 -9.24 -12.57
CA LYS A 124 10.27 -9.89 -11.82
C LYS A 124 9.82 -11.25 -11.32
N ALA A 125 10.54 -12.26 -11.74
CA ALA A 125 10.36 -13.66 -11.40
C ALA A 125 11.05 -13.97 -10.07
N VAL A 126 10.38 -14.64 -9.14
CA VAL A 126 10.92 -14.94 -7.82
C VAL A 126 10.75 -16.40 -7.48
N VAL A 127 11.79 -16.99 -6.91
CA VAL A 127 11.71 -18.33 -6.29
C VAL A 127 11.69 -18.15 -4.77
N VAL A 128 10.71 -18.78 -4.12
CA VAL A 128 10.52 -18.72 -2.67
C VAL A 128 10.97 -20.03 -2.05
N LEU A 129 11.89 -19.98 -1.11
CA LEU A 129 12.29 -21.09 -0.25
C LEU A 129 11.47 -21.00 1.05
N THR A 130 10.72 -22.04 1.38
CA THR A 130 9.93 -22.11 2.61
C THR A 130 9.89 -23.54 3.13
N ASP A 131 9.94 -23.73 4.44
CA ASP A 131 9.75 -25.03 5.08
C ASP A 131 8.27 -25.44 5.16
N ALA A 132 7.35 -24.49 4.93
CA ALA A 132 5.92 -24.73 4.92
C ALA A 132 5.47 -25.53 3.66
N PRO A 133 4.45 -26.39 3.79
CA PRO A 133 3.89 -27.11 2.66
C PRO A 133 3.19 -26.18 1.66
N GLU A 134 3.26 -26.52 0.36
CA GLU A 134 2.46 -25.85 -0.67
C GLU A 134 0.97 -26.00 -0.34
N GLY A 135 0.27 -24.87 -0.19
CA GLY A 135 -1.12 -24.82 0.26
C GLY A 135 -1.32 -24.44 1.73
N ASP A 136 -0.26 -24.25 2.50
CA ASP A 136 -0.36 -23.62 3.82
C ASP A 136 -1.02 -22.24 3.71
N ALA A 137 -1.94 -21.93 4.63
CA ALA A 137 -2.75 -20.72 4.56
C ALA A 137 -1.92 -19.44 4.73
N ALA A 138 -0.91 -19.47 5.60
CA ALA A 138 -0.02 -18.32 5.81
C ALA A 138 0.89 -18.09 4.60
N THR A 139 1.44 -19.18 4.04
CA THR A 139 2.25 -19.14 2.81
C THR A 139 1.42 -18.65 1.63
N SER A 140 0.20 -19.18 1.45
CA SER A 140 -0.72 -18.75 0.40
C SER A 140 -1.10 -17.28 0.53
N ALA A 141 -1.34 -16.80 1.75
CA ALA A 141 -1.61 -15.38 2.03
C ALA A 141 -0.39 -14.50 1.66
N MET A 142 0.82 -14.90 2.06
CA MET A 142 2.06 -14.18 1.73
C MET A 142 2.30 -14.12 0.20
N LEU A 143 2.15 -15.26 -0.48
CA LEU A 143 2.36 -15.37 -1.92
C LEU A 143 1.31 -14.54 -2.70
N THR A 144 0.06 -14.55 -2.26
CA THR A 144 -1.03 -13.78 -2.89
C THR A 144 -0.88 -12.26 -2.68
N GLN A 145 -0.26 -11.85 -1.57
CA GLN A 145 0.00 -10.43 -1.27
C GLN A 145 1.24 -9.87 -1.96
N THR A 146 2.07 -10.73 -2.56
CA THR A 146 3.32 -10.33 -3.21
C THR A 146 3.05 -9.84 -4.64
N PRO A 147 3.46 -8.60 -5.02
CA PRO A 147 3.26 -8.07 -6.36
C PRO A 147 4.28 -8.61 -7.40
N LEU A 148 4.98 -9.69 -7.08
CA LEU A 148 6.04 -10.31 -7.89
C LEU A 148 5.49 -11.55 -8.60
N ARG A 149 6.05 -11.92 -9.74
CA ARG A 149 5.70 -13.18 -10.40
C ARG A 149 6.41 -14.31 -9.69
N ILE A 150 5.67 -15.19 -9.02
CA ILE A 150 6.26 -16.38 -8.41
C ILE A 150 6.58 -17.36 -9.54
N ALA A 151 7.87 -17.66 -9.71
CA ALA A 151 8.38 -18.60 -10.69
C ALA A 151 8.39 -20.04 -10.15
N GLY A 152 8.46 -20.20 -8.83
CA GLY A 152 8.34 -21.49 -8.16
C GLY A 152 8.53 -21.38 -6.64
N VAL A 153 8.13 -22.43 -5.93
CA VAL A 153 8.33 -22.59 -4.49
C VAL A 153 9.19 -23.82 -4.24
N ALA A 154 10.18 -23.71 -3.36
CA ALA A 154 11.08 -24.79 -2.98
C ALA A 154 11.07 -24.99 -1.47
N ARG A 155 11.36 -26.22 -1.03
CA ARG A 155 11.48 -26.58 0.39
C ARG A 155 12.90 -26.83 0.88
N THR A 156 13.84 -26.86 -0.05
CA THR A 156 15.26 -27.08 0.26
C THR A 156 16.09 -26.11 -0.56
N ALA A 157 17.26 -25.72 -0.02
CA ALA A 157 18.20 -24.87 -0.73
C ALA A 157 18.57 -25.44 -2.12
N GLY A 158 18.73 -26.78 -2.21
CA GLY A 158 18.99 -27.46 -3.49
C GLY A 158 17.82 -27.35 -4.48
N GLY A 159 16.58 -27.50 -4.01
CA GLY A 159 15.39 -27.31 -4.84
C GLY A 159 15.22 -25.87 -5.33
N ALA A 160 15.51 -24.89 -4.46
CA ALA A 160 15.50 -23.47 -4.83
C ALA A 160 16.56 -23.18 -5.89
N LEU A 161 17.75 -23.75 -5.77
CA LEU A 161 18.82 -23.60 -6.77
C LEU A 161 18.45 -24.24 -8.11
N ALA A 162 17.83 -25.41 -8.09
CA ALA A 162 17.35 -26.09 -9.30
C ALA A 162 16.27 -25.27 -10.02
N LEU A 163 15.28 -24.77 -9.28
CA LEU A 163 14.27 -23.85 -9.81
C LEU A 163 14.87 -22.54 -10.30
N ALA A 164 15.86 -22.00 -9.60
CA ALA A 164 16.52 -20.77 -10.01
C ALA A 164 17.25 -20.94 -11.35
N ARG A 165 17.85 -22.11 -11.59
CA ARG A 165 18.52 -22.44 -12.85
C ARG A 165 17.56 -22.61 -14.02
N THR A 166 16.37 -23.17 -13.79
CA THR A 166 15.39 -23.40 -14.87
C THR A 166 14.52 -22.19 -15.14
N THR A 167 14.23 -21.37 -14.12
CA THR A 167 13.31 -20.23 -14.22
C THR A 167 13.98 -18.87 -14.27
N THR A 168 15.30 -18.80 -14.02
CA THR A 168 16.12 -17.59 -13.99
C THR A 168 15.44 -16.43 -13.25
N PRO A 169 15.15 -16.58 -11.94
CA PRO A 169 14.45 -15.57 -11.18
C PRO A 169 15.32 -14.34 -10.94
N ASP A 170 14.70 -13.16 -10.90
CA ASP A 170 15.31 -11.89 -10.54
C ASP A 170 15.65 -11.78 -9.05
N LEU A 171 15.02 -12.61 -8.20
CA LEU A 171 15.19 -12.60 -6.75
C LEU A 171 14.95 -14.00 -6.16
N LEU A 172 15.73 -14.35 -5.14
CA LEU A 172 15.49 -15.49 -4.26
C LEU A 172 15.04 -14.97 -2.90
N ILE A 173 13.93 -15.49 -2.39
CA ILE A 173 13.43 -15.21 -1.04
C ILE A 173 13.57 -16.51 -0.24
N ALA A 174 14.16 -16.45 0.96
CA ALA A 174 14.37 -17.57 1.86
C ALA A 174 13.95 -17.20 3.27
#